data_AF-A0A950Z6K3-F1
#
_entry.id   AF-A0A950Z6K3-F1
#
_cell.length_a   1.000
_cell.length_b   1.000
_cell.length_c   1.000
_cell.angle_alpha   90.00
_cell.angle_beta   90.00
_cell.angle_gamma   90.00
#
_symmetry.space_group_name_H-M   'P 1'
#
loop_
_entity.id
_entity.type
_entity.pdbx_description
1 polymer ?
#
loop_
_entity_poly.entity_id
_entity_poly.type
_entity_poly.pdbx_seq_one_letter_code
_entity_poly.pdbx_strand_id
1 'polypeptide(L)'
;MKRSPMFIAAGLSVLLGACATSKSVDKKIAESQAQSNQKIESVASQVETLQQKQQQTDVRLDQLSQSAQEALKRAQEAGVLAKGKVVFEQTFSEDRVKFKLAKYDLDQNAKSALDEFATKVLALNEQYFIEIQGHTDDTGGEQYNEELGQRRADAVRRYLSREHKLPLNRMSTISYGDTLPVESNKTKAGRAANRRVVLVVLE
;
A
#
# COMPACT_ATOMS: atom_id res chain seq x y z
N MET A 1 -19.56 34.06 120.32
CA MET A 1 -20.34 33.41 119.25
C MET A 1 -19.93 34.04 117.93
N LYS A 2 -19.12 33.35 117.12
CA LYS A 2 -18.44 33.90 115.94
C LYS A 2 -19.38 33.96 114.73
N ARG A 3 -19.50 35.13 114.11
CA ARG A 3 -20.12 35.35 112.80
C ARG A 3 -19.04 35.23 111.72
N SER A 4 -19.34 34.46 110.66
CA SER A 4 -18.53 34.34 109.45
C SER A 4 -18.55 35.64 108.63
N PRO A 5 -17.50 35.90 107.85
CA PRO A 5 -17.73 36.07 106.42
C PRO A 5 -16.60 35.43 105.58
N MET A 6 -16.91 34.75 104.48
CA MET A 6 -15.87 34.49 103.48
C MET A 6 -16.38 34.43 102.02
N PHE A 7 -16.09 35.53 101.30
CA PHE A 7 -15.64 35.68 99.91
C PHE A 7 -16.52 35.25 98.71
N ILE A 8 -16.72 36.26 97.85
CA ILE A 8 -17.16 36.20 96.45
C ILE A 8 -16.02 35.62 95.60
N ALA A 9 -16.27 34.52 94.88
CA ALA A 9 -15.36 33.99 93.87
C ALA A 9 -15.73 34.54 92.49
N ALA A 10 -14.87 35.39 91.94
CA ALA A 10 -14.92 35.86 90.55
C ALA A 10 -14.36 34.78 89.61
N GLY A 11 -15.06 34.56 88.50
CA GLY A 11 -14.73 33.54 87.51
C GLY A 11 -13.52 33.87 86.64
N LEU A 12 -12.92 32.82 86.08
CA LEU A 12 -12.07 32.90 84.90
C LEU A 12 -12.22 31.59 84.11
N SER A 13 -13.20 31.55 83.21
CA SER A 13 -13.36 30.48 82.23
C SER A 13 -12.30 30.64 81.14
N VAL A 14 -11.21 29.91 81.26
CA VAL A 14 -10.13 29.87 80.27
C VAL A 14 -10.60 29.13 79.03
N LEU A 15 -10.73 29.86 77.92
CA LEU A 15 -10.83 29.34 76.56
C LEU A 15 -9.54 28.55 76.23
N LEU A 16 -9.61 27.22 76.28
CA LEU A 16 -8.57 26.35 75.73
C LEU A 16 -8.72 26.31 74.20
N GLY A 17 -8.13 27.31 73.54
CA GLY A 17 -7.85 27.27 72.11
C GLY A 17 -6.93 26.08 71.80
N ALA A 18 -7.34 25.27 70.83
CA ALA A 18 -6.53 24.17 70.29
C ALA A 18 -5.32 24.74 69.53
N CYS A 19 -4.25 25.09 70.26
CA CYS A 19 -2.96 25.41 69.67
C CYS A 19 -2.28 24.12 69.25
N ALA A 20 -2.30 23.82 67.95
CA ALA A 20 -1.34 22.88 67.37
C ALA A 20 0.08 23.40 67.69
N THR A 21 0.87 22.63 68.43
CA THR A 21 2.22 23.01 68.85
C THR A 21 3.14 23.16 67.63
N SER A 22 4.03 24.16 67.62
CA SER A 22 4.99 24.41 66.51
C SER A 22 5.73 23.15 66.07
N LYS A 23 6.17 22.34 67.03
CA LYS A 23 6.82 21.04 66.81
C LYS A 23 5.97 20.05 66.00
N SER A 24 4.64 20.07 66.14
CA SER A 24 3.72 19.23 65.37
C SER A 24 3.52 19.77 63.94
N VAL A 25 3.60 21.08 63.76
CA VAL A 25 3.55 21.74 62.45
C VAL A 25 4.85 21.49 61.68
N ASP A 26 6.00 21.65 62.32
CA ASP A 26 7.33 21.41 61.74
C ASP A 26 7.49 19.96 61.27
N LYS A 27 7.02 18.99 62.07
CA LYS A 27 7.02 17.58 61.70
C LYS A 27 6.16 17.30 60.45
N LYS A 28 4.95 17.86 60.39
CA LYS A 28 4.06 17.71 59.23
C LYS A 28 4.62 18.38 57.97
N ILE A 29 5.28 19.52 58.13
CA ILE A 29 5.98 20.19 57.02
C ILE A 29 7.12 19.30 56.52
N ALA A 30 7.97 18.77 57.40
CA ALA A 30 9.06 17.88 57.03
C ALA A 30 8.57 16.60 56.33
N GLU A 31 7.51 15.97 56.83
CA GLU A 31 6.90 14.78 56.20
C GLU A 31 6.30 15.10 54.82
N SER A 32 5.58 16.23 54.69
CA SER A 32 5.01 16.69 53.42
C SER A 32 6.10 17.04 52.39
N GLN A 33 7.20 17.65 52.86
CA GLN A 33 8.34 18.03 52.04
C GLN A 33 9.12 16.78 51.58
N ALA A 34 9.26 15.77 52.44
CA ALA A 34 9.83 14.47 52.07
C ALA A 34 8.96 13.73 51.04
N GLN A 35 7.64 13.69 51.22
CA GLN A 35 6.72 13.11 50.23
C GLN A 35 6.75 13.85 48.89
N SER A 36 6.87 15.18 48.93
CA SER A 36 6.99 16.02 47.73
C SER A 36 8.30 15.75 47.00
N ASN A 37 9.41 15.64 47.72
CA ASN A 37 10.71 15.30 47.13
C ASN A 37 10.71 13.92 46.47
N GLN A 38 10.11 12.91 47.12
CA GLN A 38 9.95 11.57 46.53
C GLN A 38 9.11 11.58 45.24
N LYS A 39 8.03 12.37 45.21
CA LYS A 39 7.22 12.55 44.00
C LYS A 39 7.99 13.25 42.89
N ILE A 40 8.77 14.29 43.21
CA ILE A 40 9.62 15.00 42.25
C ILE A 40 10.65 14.06 41.63
N GLU A 41 11.31 13.23 42.43
CA GLU A 41 12.25 12.21 41.93
C GLU A 41 11.56 11.18 41.04
N SER A 42 10.37 10.71 41.42
CA SER A 42 9.58 9.79 40.59
C SER A 42 9.15 10.43 39.27
N VAL A 43 8.72 11.69 39.27
CA VAL A 43 8.33 12.41 38.06
C VAL A 43 9.54 12.69 37.18
N ALA A 44 10.69 13.06 37.77
CA ALA A 44 11.94 13.24 37.03
C ALA A 44 12.35 11.95 36.32
N SER A 45 12.30 10.80 37.00
CA SER A 45 12.57 9.49 36.41
C SER A 45 11.60 9.13 35.27
N GLN A 46 10.32 9.44 35.44
CA GLN A 46 9.32 9.22 34.38
C GLN A 46 9.56 10.12 33.17
N VAL A 47 9.90 11.40 33.39
CA VAL A 47 10.21 12.36 32.33
C VAL A 47 11.45 11.90 31.54
N GLU A 48 12.49 11.43 32.22
CA GLU A 48 13.69 10.90 31.57
C GLU A 48 13.38 9.65 30.73
N THR A 49 12.56 8.74 31.26
CA THR A 49 12.09 7.56 30.53
C THR A 49 11.27 7.95 29.29
N LEU A 50 10.41 8.95 29.41
CA LEU A 50 9.60 9.44 28.28
C LEU A 50 10.47 10.14 27.24
N GLN A 51 11.47 10.91 27.64
CA GLN A 51 12.44 11.53 26.74
C GLN A 51 13.24 10.47 25.97
N GLN A 52 13.71 9.42 26.64
CA GLN A 52 14.40 8.30 26.00
C GLN A 52 13.49 7.58 24.99
N LYS A 53 12.23 7.30 25.37
CA LYS A 53 11.25 6.70 24.44
C LYS A 53 10.94 7.61 23.25
N GLN A 54 10.90 8.92 23.46
CA GLN A 54 10.67 9.89 22.39
C GLN A 54 11.84 9.89 21.41
N GLN A 55 13.07 9.99 21.91
CA GLN A 55 14.28 9.87 21.08
C GLN A 55 14.33 8.54 20.32
N GLN A 56 13.99 7.43 20.98
CA GLN A 56 13.95 6.12 20.33
C GLN A 56 12.88 6.02 19.24
N THR A 57 11.75 6.70 19.43
CA THR A 57 10.66 6.75 18.45
C THR A 57 11.08 7.58 17.23
N ASP A 58 11.74 8.72 17.45
CA ASP A 58 12.24 9.58 16.38
C ASP A 58 13.25 8.83 15.50
N VAL A 59 14.21 8.12 16.10
CA VAL A 59 15.17 7.28 15.36
C VAL A 59 14.46 6.19 14.54
N ARG A 60 13.43 5.56 15.10
CA ARG A 60 12.65 4.53 14.38
C ARG A 60 11.83 5.13 13.24
N LEU A 61 11.28 6.34 13.40
CA LEU A 61 10.57 7.05 12.34
C LEU A 61 11.50 7.39 11.18
N ASP A 62 12.71 7.86 11.47
CA ASP A 62 13.72 8.14 10.46
C ASP A 62 14.14 6.88 9.70
N GLN A 63 14.42 5.79 10.42
CA GLN A 63 14.73 4.49 9.81
C GLN A 63 13.58 3.97 8.95
N LEU A 64 12.34 4.09 9.42
CA LEU A 64 11.17 3.66 8.66
C LEU A 64 11.01 4.49 7.39
N SER A 65 11.13 5.82 7.50
CA SER A 65 11.07 6.74 6.36
C SER A 65 12.14 6.41 5.31
N GLN A 66 13.39 6.20 5.75
CA GLN A 66 14.48 5.79 4.87
C GLN A 66 14.18 4.45 4.18
N SER A 67 13.76 3.45 4.94
CA SER A 67 13.43 2.13 4.39
C SER A 67 12.28 2.17 3.38
N ALA A 68 11.27 3.02 3.62
CA ALA A 68 10.14 3.22 2.73
C ALA A 68 10.58 3.95 1.44
N GLN A 69 11.43 4.96 1.56
CA GLN A 69 12.01 5.67 0.41
C GLN A 69 12.89 4.74 -0.44
N GLU A 70 13.73 3.91 0.18
CA GLU A 70 14.54 2.91 -0.51
C GLU A 70 13.70 1.81 -1.17
N ALA A 71 12.65 1.33 -0.50
CA ALA A 71 11.71 0.38 -1.08
C ALA A 71 10.96 0.98 -2.28
N LEU A 72 10.52 2.25 -2.17
CA LEU A 72 9.89 2.98 -3.27
C LEU A 72 10.86 3.15 -4.44
N LYS A 73 12.10 3.57 -4.16
CA LYS A 73 13.15 3.74 -5.18
C LYS A 73 13.45 2.41 -5.87
N ARG A 74 13.63 1.32 -5.13
CA ARG A 74 13.82 -0.03 -5.70
C ARG A 74 12.62 -0.48 -6.53
N ALA A 75 11.39 -0.19 -6.09
CA ALA A 75 10.18 -0.51 -6.85
C ALA A 75 10.08 0.34 -8.13
N GLN A 76 10.47 1.61 -8.08
CA GLN A 76 10.53 2.49 -9.25
C GLN A 76 11.62 2.04 -10.22
N GLU A 77 12.83 1.76 -9.74
CA GLU A 77 13.94 1.25 -10.54
C GLU A 77 13.61 -0.12 -11.15
N ALA A 78 12.99 -1.04 -10.39
CA ALA A 78 12.50 -2.31 -10.92
C ALA A 78 11.38 -2.11 -11.95
N GLY A 79 10.47 -1.16 -11.75
CA GLY A 79 9.43 -0.80 -12.72
C GLY A 79 9.99 -0.12 -13.98
N VAL A 80 11.11 0.59 -13.86
CA VAL A 80 11.85 1.20 -14.98
C VAL A 80 12.67 0.15 -15.72
N LEU A 81 13.22 -0.86 -15.03
CA LEU A 81 13.94 -1.98 -15.65
C LEU A 81 13.00 -3.03 -16.28
N ALA A 82 11.78 -3.18 -15.77
CA ALA A 82 10.74 -4.02 -16.38
C ALA A 82 10.07 -3.35 -17.60
N LYS A 83 10.21 -2.02 -17.72
CA LYS A 83 9.80 -1.24 -18.88
C LYS A 83 11.03 -0.93 -19.73
N GLY A 84 11.46 -1.88 -20.58
CA GLY A 84 11.94 -1.45 -21.90
C GLY A 84 10.93 -0.42 -22.41
N LYS A 85 11.39 0.78 -22.78
CA LYS A 85 10.52 1.96 -22.93
C LYS A 85 9.36 1.58 -23.84
N VAL A 86 8.14 1.54 -23.30
CA VAL A 86 6.95 1.15 -24.07
C VAL A 86 6.79 2.19 -25.18
N VAL A 87 7.03 1.78 -26.42
CA VAL A 87 6.93 2.63 -27.61
C VAL A 87 5.45 2.90 -27.87
N PHE A 88 4.65 1.83 -27.92
CA PHE A 88 3.19 1.90 -28.01
C PHE A 88 2.55 0.55 -27.66
N GLU A 89 1.24 0.58 -27.38
CA GLU A 89 0.42 -0.61 -27.21
C GLU A 89 -0.76 -0.61 -28.19
N GLN A 90 -1.22 -1.79 -28.58
CA GLN A 90 -2.45 -1.97 -29.36
C GLN A 90 -3.27 -3.13 -28.82
N THR A 91 -4.55 -2.88 -28.60
CA THR A 91 -5.50 -3.88 -28.08
C THR A 91 -6.43 -4.39 -29.18
N PHE A 92 -6.54 -5.71 -29.28
CA PHE A 92 -7.37 -6.45 -30.22
C PHE A 92 -8.44 -7.24 -29.43
N SER A 93 -9.53 -6.57 -29.06
CA SER A 93 -10.68 -7.19 -28.35
C SER A 93 -11.68 -7.82 -29.31
N GLU A 94 -12.43 -8.84 -28.87
CA GLU A 94 -13.45 -9.53 -29.67
C GLU A 94 -14.44 -8.57 -30.36
N ASP A 95 -14.78 -7.46 -29.71
CA ASP A 95 -15.71 -6.46 -30.26
C ASP A 95 -15.17 -5.73 -31.49
N ARG A 96 -13.84 -5.62 -31.61
CA ARG A 96 -13.15 -4.88 -32.69
C ARG A 96 -12.47 -5.83 -33.67
N VAL A 97 -12.01 -6.97 -33.17
CA VAL A 97 -11.14 -7.94 -33.81
C VAL A 97 -11.62 -9.31 -33.34
N LYS A 98 -12.55 -9.93 -34.06
CA LYS A 98 -13.42 -11.00 -33.55
C LYS A 98 -12.68 -12.32 -33.29
N PHE A 99 -11.95 -12.40 -32.19
CA PHE A 99 -11.58 -13.67 -31.55
C PHE A 99 -12.83 -14.30 -30.95
N LYS A 100 -13.68 -14.93 -31.78
CA LYS A 100 -14.94 -15.56 -31.31
C LYS A 100 -14.71 -16.46 -30.08
N LEU A 101 -15.74 -16.60 -29.23
CA LEU A 101 -15.77 -17.50 -28.07
C LEU A 101 -15.17 -18.89 -28.42
N ALA A 102 -14.21 -19.34 -27.59
CA ALA A 102 -13.48 -20.60 -27.75
C ALA A 102 -12.69 -20.77 -29.07
N LYS A 103 -12.44 -19.68 -29.81
CA LYS A 103 -11.62 -19.68 -31.03
C LYS A 103 -10.37 -18.84 -30.87
N TYR A 104 -9.33 -19.27 -31.59
CA TYR A 104 -8.05 -18.57 -31.73
C TYR A 104 -7.73 -18.26 -33.21
N ASP A 105 -8.67 -18.53 -34.13
CA ASP A 105 -8.52 -18.21 -35.55
C ASP A 105 -8.64 -16.70 -35.77
N LEU A 106 -7.72 -16.14 -36.56
CA LEU A 106 -7.74 -14.75 -36.97
C LEU A 106 -8.67 -14.57 -38.18
N ASP A 107 -9.74 -13.80 -38.01
CA ASP A 107 -10.62 -13.42 -39.12
C ASP A 107 -9.98 -12.33 -40.00
N GLN A 108 -10.63 -11.97 -41.11
CA GLN A 108 -10.05 -11.01 -42.05
C GLN A 108 -9.85 -9.62 -41.44
N ASN A 109 -10.73 -9.20 -40.52
CA ASN A 109 -10.61 -7.92 -39.83
C ASN A 109 -9.42 -7.93 -38.86
N ALA A 110 -9.22 -9.04 -38.14
CA ALA A 110 -8.06 -9.27 -37.28
C ALA A 110 -6.76 -9.20 -38.07
N LYS A 111 -6.72 -9.88 -39.21
CA LYS A 111 -5.59 -9.87 -40.13
C LYS A 111 -5.27 -8.44 -40.59
N SER A 112 -6.26 -7.70 -41.09
CA SER A 112 -6.08 -6.31 -41.52
C SER A 112 -5.54 -5.42 -40.41
N ALA A 113 -6.06 -5.54 -39.18
CA ALA A 113 -5.58 -4.75 -38.05
C ALA A 113 -4.13 -5.14 -37.65
N LEU A 114 -3.78 -6.42 -37.75
CA LEU A 114 -2.41 -6.90 -37.52
C LEU A 114 -1.45 -6.48 -38.64
N ASP A 115 -1.93 -6.32 -39.87
CA ASP A 115 -1.14 -5.81 -40.99
C ASP A 115 -0.77 -4.33 -40.78
N GLU A 116 -1.72 -3.52 -40.31
CA GLU A 116 -1.47 -2.14 -39.90
C GLU A 116 -0.49 -2.06 -38.72
N PHE A 117 -0.66 -2.90 -37.71
CA PHE A 117 0.26 -2.99 -36.58
C PHE A 117 1.68 -3.33 -37.04
N ALA A 118 1.83 -4.35 -37.89
CA ALA A 118 3.12 -4.77 -38.40
C ALA A 118 3.81 -3.66 -39.20
N THR A 119 3.06 -2.91 -40.00
CA THR A 119 3.58 -1.75 -40.75
C THR A 119 4.15 -0.69 -39.81
N LYS A 120 3.45 -0.39 -38.69
CA LYS A 120 3.93 0.57 -37.69
C LYS A 120 5.21 0.09 -37.00
N VAL A 121 5.29 -1.20 -36.65
CA VAL A 121 6.48 -1.78 -36.04
C VAL A 121 7.68 -1.75 -37.00
N LEU A 122 7.47 -2.11 -38.27
CA LEU A 122 8.52 -2.11 -39.28
C LEU A 122 9.03 -0.70 -39.62
N ALA A 123 8.21 0.33 -39.40
CA ALA A 123 8.62 1.73 -39.53
C ALA A 123 9.47 2.23 -38.35
N LEU A 124 9.60 1.46 -37.26
CA LEU A 124 10.52 1.78 -36.18
C LEU A 124 11.96 1.55 -36.68
N ASN A 125 12.77 2.61 -36.69
CA ASN A 125 14.19 2.57 -37.06
C ASN A 125 15.10 2.07 -35.91
N GLU A 126 14.52 1.48 -34.86
CA GLU A 126 15.17 1.13 -33.60
C GLU A 126 15.06 -0.37 -33.31
N GLN A 127 15.81 -0.85 -32.31
CA GLN A 127 15.56 -2.20 -31.78
C GLN A 127 14.20 -2.21 -31.09
N TYR A 128 13.42 -3.25 -31.32
CA TYR A 128 12.12 -3.42 -30.71
C TYR A 128 11.94 -4.84 -30.21
N PHE A 129 11.10 -4.97 -29.18
CA PHE A 129 10.59 -6.22 -28.69
C PHE A 129 9.06 -6.12 -28.55
N ILE A 130 8.35 -7.20 -28.83
CA ILE A 130 6.89 -7.24 -28.78
C ILE A 130 6.47 -8.26 -27.73
N GLU A 131 5.74 -7.82 -26.71
CA GLU A 131 5.03 -8.70 -25.81
C GLU A 131 3.58 -8.85 -26.26
N ILE A 132 3.15 -10.09 -26.44
CA ILE A 132 1.80 -10.44 -26.91
C ILE A 132 1.06 -11.10 -25.75
N GLN A 133 0.06 -10.40 -25.22
CA GLN A 133 -0.66 -10.78 -24.00
C GLN A 133 -2.05 -11.30 -24.35
N GLY A 134 -2.34 -12.56 -24.01
CA GLY A 134 -3.64 -13.17 -24.25
C GLY A 134 -4.53 -13.15 -23.00
N HIS A 135 -5.77 -12.65 -23.17
CA HIS A 135 -6.77 -12.55 -22.11
C HIS A 135 -8.09 -13.24 -22.50
N THR A 136 -8.83 -13.67 -21.48
CA THR A 136 -10.16 -14.28 -21.59
C THR A 136 -11.17 -13.56 -20.71
N ASP A 137 -12.44 -13.96 -20.81
CA ASP A 137 -13.42 -13.67 -19.78
C ASP A 137 -13.38 -14.75 -18.69
N ASP A 138 -14.22 -14.61 -17.67
CA ASP A 138 -14.34 -15.55 -16.55
C ASP A 138 -15.13 -16.83 -16.90
N THR A 139 -15.41 -17.08 -18.18
CA THR A 139 -16.19 -18.25 -18.58
C THR A 139 -15.29 -19.46 -18.79
N GLY A 140 -15.13 -20.27 -17.75
CA GLY A 140 -14.32 -21.49 -17.81
C GLY A 140 -13.60 -21.75 -16.49
N GLY A 141 -12.72 -22.74 -16.49
CA GLY A 141 -11.75 -22.92 -15.40
C GLY A 141 -10.48 -22.10 -15.66
N GLU A 142 -9.78 -21.71 -14.60
CA GLU A 142 -8.53 -20.94 -14.65
C GLU A 142 -7.51 -21.52 -15.66
N GLN A 143 -7.20 -22.82 -15.54
CA GLN A 143 -6.28 -23.50 -16.46
C GLN A 143 -6.75 -23.43 -17.92
N TYR A 144 -8.05 -23.58 -18.16
CA TYR A 144 -8.61 -23.49 -19.52
C TYR A 144 -8.44 -22.07 -20.08
N ASN A 145 -8.66 -21.05 -19.25
CA ASN A 145 -8.53 -19.65 -19.62
C ASN A 145 -7.07 -19.26 -19.90
N GLU A 146 -6.13 -19.75 -19.10
CA GLU A 146 -4.69 -19.62 -19.32
C GLU A 146 -4.27 -20.26 -20.67
N GLU A 147 -4.68 -21.50 -20.93
CA GLU A 147 -4.38 -22.17 -22.20
C GLU A 147 -5.02 -21.44 -23.40
N LEU A 148 -6.26 -20.96 -23.26
CA LEU A 148 -6.96 -20.25 -24.33
C LEU A 148 -6.29 -18.92 -24.65
N GLY A 149 -5.94 -18.15 -23.62
CA GLY A 149 -5.21 -16.90 -23.80
C GLY A 149 -3.84 -17.14 -24.44
N GLN A 150 -3.12 -18.19 -24.04
CA GLN A 150 -1.82 -18.54 -24.64
C GLN A 150 -1.97 -18.88 -26.12
N ARG A 151 -2.95 -19.71 -26.49
CA ARG A 151 -3.21 -20.08 -27.90
C ARG A 151 -3.55 -18.87 -28.76
N ARG A 152 -4.26 -17.88 -28.21
CA ARG A 152 -4.56 -16.61 -28.89
C ARG A 152 -3.31 -15.77 -29.11
N ALA A 153 -2.48 -15.61 -28.08
CA ALA A 153 -1.21 -14.90 -28.19
C ALA A 153 -0.28 -15.57 -29.24
N ASP A 154 -0.17 -16.89 -29.21
CA ASP A 154 0.62 -17.66 -30.17
C ASP A 154 0.10 -17.52 -31.61
N ALA A 155 -1.22 -17.48 -31.80
CA ALA A 155 -1.82 -17.30 -33.12
C ALA A 155 -1.41 -15.94 -33.72
N VAL A 156 -1.43 -14.87 -32.92
CA VAL A 156 -0.97 -13.54 -33.33
C VAL A 156 0.53 -13.56 -33.63
N ARG A 157 1.36 -14.12 -32.75
CA ARG A 157 2.82 -14.25 -32.97
C ARG A 157 3.14 -14.96 -34.29
N ARG A 158 2.47 -16.10 -34.54
CA ARG A 158 2.65 -16.88 -35.78
C ARG A 158 2.23 -16.08 -37.01
N TYR A 159 1.11 -15.36 -36.95
CA TYR A 159 0.64 -14.54 -38.06
C TYR A 159 1.66 -13.44 -38.41
N LEU A 160 2.06 -12.65 -37.42
CA LEU A 160 3.03 -11.57 -37.56
C LEU A 160 4.37 -12.07 -38.12
N SER A 161 4.85 -13.23 -37.66
CA SER A 161 6.08 -13.81 -38.18
C SER A 161 5.95 -14.32 -39.62
N ARG A 162 4.84 -15.01 -39.94
CA ARG A 162 4.67 -15.64 -41.25
C ARG A 162 4.38 -14.64 -42.35
N GLU A 163 3.45 -13.71 -42.11
CA GLU A 163 2.97 -12.78 -43.12
C GLU A 163 3.87 -11.54 -43.23
N HIS A 164 4.37 -11.02 -42.10
CA HIS A 164 5.16 -9.77 -42.05
C HIS A 164 6.65 -9.97 -41.76
N LYS A 165 7.11 -11.22 -41.61
CA LYS A 165 8.53 -11.57 -41.36
C LYS A 165 9.10 -10.96 -40.08
N LEU A 166 8.25 -10.64 -39.11
CA LEU A 166 8.71 -10.20 -37.80
C LEU A 166 9.48 -11.34 -37.10
N PRO A 167 10.71 -11.09 -36.58
CA PRO A 167 11.55 -12.14 -36.01
C PRO A 167 10.95 -12.75 -34.73
N LEU A 168 10.88 -14.08 -34.65
CA LEU A 168 10.32 -14.79 -33.49
C LEU A 168 11.06 -14.53 -32.18
N ASN A 169 12.34 -14.20 -32.24
CA ASN A 169 13.18 -13.84 -31.09
C ASN A 169 12.92 -12.42 -30.57
N ARG A 170 12.17 -11.60 -31.31
CA ARG A 170 11.71 -10.27 -30.89
C ARG A 170 10.25 -10.27 -30.43
N MET A 171 9.66 -11.45 -30.26
CA MET A 171 8.26 -11.61 -29.84
C MET A 171 8.16 -12.61 -28.70
N SER A 172 7.61 -12.17 -27.58
CA SER A 172 7.17 -13.03 -26.47
C SER A 172 5.65 -13.13 -26.45
N THR A 173 5.15 -14.24 -25.92
CA THR A 173 3.74 -14.52 -25.74
C THR A 173 3.50 -14.90 -24.29
N ILE A 174 2.52 -14.27 -23.66
CA ILE A 174 2.10 -14.56 -22.29
C ILE A 174 0.58 -14.66 -22.24
N SER A 175 0.06 -15.51 -21.36
CA SER A 175 -1.35 -15.50 -21.02
C SER A 175 -1.57 -15.01 -19.62
N TYR A 176 -2.58 -14.15 -19.46
CA TYR A 176 -3.12 -13.77 -18.15
C TYR A 176 -4.44 -14.47 -17.85
N GLY A 177 -4.95 -15.31 -18.75
CA GLY A 177 -6.29 -15.88 -18.64
C GLY A 177 -7.34 -14.80 -18.33
N ASP A 178 -8.12 -15.02 -17.29
CA ASP A 178 -9.18 -14.14 -16.79
C ASP A 178 -8.74 -13.28 -15.60
N THR A 179 -7.46 -13.32 -15.21
CA THR A 179 -6.96 -12.68 -13.99
C THR A 179 -6.85 -11.15 -14.09
N LEU A 180 -6.82 -10.61 -15.32
CA LEU A 180 -6.73 -9.17 -15.61
C LEU A 180 -7.90 -8.66 -16.48
N PRO A 181 -9.14 -8.62 -15.94
CA PRO A 181 -10.29 -8.06 -16.65
C PRO A 181 -10.19 -6.53 -16.75
N VAL A 182 -10.58 -5.99 -17.90
CA VAL A 182 -10.71 -4.54 -18.14
C VAL A 182 -12.14 -4.05 -17.93
N GLU A 183 -13.10 -4.96 -18.00
CA GLU A 183 -14.53 -4.68 -17.87
C GLU A 183 -15.22 -5.74 -17.02
N SER A 184 -16.45 -5.45 -16.59
CA SER A 184 -17.25 -6.38 -15.79
C SER A 184 -17.67 -7.63 -16.58
N ASN A 185 -17.22 -8.81 -16.14
CA ASN A 185 -17.64 -10.09 -16.70
C ASN A 185 -19.13 -10.42 -16.49
N LYS A 186 -19.86 -9.64 -15.68
CA LYS A 186 -21.30 -9.84 -15.47
C LYS A 186 -22.12 -9.54 -16.73
N THR A 187 -21.60 -8.71 -17.62
CA THR A 187 -22.30 -8.30 -18.85
C THR A 187 -21.71 -8.97 -20.08
N LYS A 188 -22.53 -9.20 -21.11
CA LYS A 188 -22.04 -9.75 -22.39
C LYS A 188 -20.99 -8.83 -23.03
N ALA A 189 -21.22 -7.52 -22.97
CA ALA A 189 -20.30 -6.52 -23.49
C ALA A 189 -18.96 -6.54 -22.74
N GLY A 190 -18.98 -6.54 -21.40
CA GLY A 190 -17.75 -6.57 -20.62
C GLY A 190 -16.95 -7.86 -20.81
N ARG A 191 -17.61 -9.02 -20.91
CA ARG A 191 -16.92 -10.26 -21.29
C ARG A 191 -16.26 -10.16 -22.67
N ALA A 192 -16.92 -9.55 -23.63
CA ALA A 192 -16.37 -9.40 -24.98
C ALA A 192 -15.17 -8.42 -25.03
N ALA A 193 -15.18 -7.38 -24.21
CA ALA A 193 -14.03 -6.51 -24.00
C ALA A 193 -12.84 -7.25 -23.34
N ASN A 194 -13.11 -8.17 -22.40
CA ASN A 194 -12.09 -8.96 -21.71
C ASN A 194 -11.44 -10.03 -22.60
N ARG A 195 -12.19 -10.61 -23.55
CA ARG A 195 -11.66 -11.52 -24.57
C ARG A 195 -10.84 -10.74 -25.60
N ARG A 196 -9.56 -10.51 -25.30
CA ARG A 196 -8.66 -9.65 -26.08
C ARG A 196 -7.24 -10.18 -26.16
N VAL A 197 -6.49 -9.68 -27.13
CA VAL A 197 -5.03 -9.78 -27.16
C VAL A 197 -4.45 -8.36 -27.12
N VAL A 198 -3.47 -8.11 -26.26
CA VAL A 198 -2.76 -6.83 -26.18
C VAL A 198 -1.35 -7.01 -26.70
N LEU A 199 -0.92 -6.13 -27.59
CA LEU A 199 0.43 -6.13 -28.14
C LEU A 199 1.14 -4.90 -27.60
N VAL A 200 2.20 -5.12 -26.83
CA VAL A 200 3.01 -4.07 -26.23
C VAL A 200 4.35 -4.06 -26.95
N VAL A 201 4.70 -2.93 -27.56
CA VAL A 201 5.99 -2.73 -28.21
C VAL A 201 6.93 -2.02 -27.25
N LEU A 202 8.09 -2.61 -27.04
CA LEU A 202 9.14 -2.18 -26.11
C LEU A 202 10.40 -1.83 -26.91
N GLU A 203 11.10 -0.78 -26.48
CA GLU A 203 12.45 -0.40 -26.94
C GLU A 203 13.54 -1.19 -26.21
#